data_AF-A0A5Q6S3Z3-F1
#
_entry.id   AF-A0A5Q6S3Z3-F1
#
_cell.length_a   1.000
_cell.length_b   1.000
_cell.length_c   1.000
_cell.angle_alpha   90.00
_cell.angle_beta   90.00
_cell.angle_gamma   90.00
#
_symmetry.space_group_name_H-M   'P 1'
#
loop_
_entity.id
_entity.type
_entity.pdbx_description
1 polymer ?
#
loop_
_entity_poly.entity_id
_entity_poly.type
_entity_poly.pdbx_seq_one_letter_code
_entity_poly.pdbx_strand_id
1 'polypeptide(L)' 'MAKKSWSDLTPNQRRAVVAVGAAEVVLTTAALVSLARTPSARVRGPKAAWVAGCFVQPFGPVAYFLVGRR' A
#
# COMPACT_ATOMS: atom_id res chain seq x y z
N MET A 1 26.46 1.94 16.11
CA MET A 1 25.02 2.03 16.45
C MET A 1 24.50 0.61 16.65
N ALA A 2 23.96 0.27 17.82
CA ALA A 2 23.40 -1.05 18.06
C ALA A 2 22.19 -1.29 17.14
N LYS A 3 22.23 -2.35 16.33
CA LYS A 3 21.13 -2.73 15.44
C LYS A 3 20.02 -3.30 16.32
N LYS A 4 18.93 -2.54 16.53
CA LYS A 4 17.76 -3.04 17.28
C LYS A 4 17.26 -4.32 16.61
N SER A 5 17.28 -5.43 17.33
CA SER A 5 16.69 -6.67 16.87
C SER A 5 15.18 -6.66 17.11
N TRP A 6 14.44 -7.49 16.39
CA TRP A 6 13.01 -7.69 16.63
C TRP A 6 12.72 -8.06 18.10
N SER A 7 13.65 -8.78 18.74
CA SER A 7 13.58 -9.18 20.14
C SER A 7 13.65 -8.00 21.12
N ASP A 8 14.27 -6.89 20.71
CA ASP A 8 14.43 -5.68 21.53
C ASP A 8 13.22 -4.73 21.46
N LEU A 9 12.25 -5.03 20.59
CA LEU A 9 11.01 -4.27 20.48
C LEU A 9 10.05 -4.64 21.62
N THR A 10 9.46 -3.62 22.23
CA THR A 10 8.35 -3.83 23.18
C THR A 10 7.17 -4.50 22.48
N PRO A 11 6.29 -5.22 23.21
CA PRO A 11 5.11 -5.86 22.64
C PRO A 11 4.24 -4.89 21.82
N ASN A 12 4.14 -3.64 22.26
CA ASN A 12 3.38 -2.60 21.56
C ASN A 12 4.06 -2.18 20.24
N GLN A 13 5.39 -2.10 20.20
CA GLN A 13 6.12 -1.79 18.97
C GLN A 13 5.99 -2.91 17.94
N ARG A 14 6.09 -4.18 18.36
CA ARG A 14 5.86 -5.32 17.44
C ARG A 14 4.43 -5.32 16.90
N ARG A 15 3.44 -5.08 17.76
CA ARG A 15 2.04 -4.94 17.35
C ARG A 15 1.84 -3.80 16.35
N ALA A 16 2.47 -2.65 16.57
CA ALA A 16 2.40 -1.52 15.64
C ALA A 16 3.01 -1.87 14.28
N VAL A 17 4.18 -2.50 14.24
CA VAL A 17 4.82 -2.94 12.98
C VAL A 17 3.93 -3.92 12.23
N VAL A 18 3.36 -4.92 12.92
CA VAL A 18 2.44 -5.89 12.32
C VAL A 18 1.18 -5.20 11.82
N ALA A 19 0.60 -4.28 12.59
CA ALA A 19 -0.61 -3.55 12.21
C ALA A 19 -0.38 -2.67 10.98
N VAL A 20 0.74 -1.95 10.91
CA VAL A 20 1.11 -1.13 9.74
C VAL A 20 1.32 -2.01 8.52
N GLY A 21 2.08 -3.11 8.65
CA GLY A 21 2.29 -4.04 7.54
C GLY A 21 0.99 -4.68 7.05
N ALA A 22 0.10 -5.08 7.96
CA ALA A 22 -1.21 -5.61 7.61
C ALA A 22 -2.08 -4.57 6.89
N ALA A 23 -2.10 -3.33 7.39
CA ALA A 23 -2.82 -2.23 6.76
C ALA A 23 -2.29 -1.95 5.34
N GLU A 24 -0.97 -2.00 5.13
CA GLU A 24 -0.35 -1.81 3.83
C GLU A 24 -0.72 -2.92 2.84
N VAL A 25 -0.74 -4.19 3.27
CA VAL A 25 -1.18 -5.32 2.45
C VAL A 25 -2.65 -5.18 2.05
N VAL A 26 -3.51 -4.82 3.00
CA VAL A 26 -4.94 -4.58 2.75
C VAL A 26 -5.11 -3.42 1.77
N LEU A 27 -4.41 -2.31 1.98
CA LEU A 27 -4.48 -1.13 1.11
C LEU A 27 -4.03 -1.44 -0.32
N THR A 28 -2.92 -2.17 -0.46
CA THR A 28 -2.38 -2.59 -1.76
C THR A 28 -3.35 -3.52 -2.48
N THR A 29 -3.90 -4.51 -1.77
CA THR A 29 -4.88 -5.43 -2.32
C THR A 29 -6.16 -4.70 -2.73
N ALA A 30 -6.66 -3.79 -1.89
CA ALA A 30 -7.83 -2.97 -2.19
C ALA A 30 -7.61 -2.05 -3.39
N ALA A 31 -6.41 -1.46 -3.53
CA ALA A 31 -6.04 -0.64 -4.68
C ALA A 31 -6.06 -1.47 -5.97
N LEU A 32 -5.44 -2.65 -5.97
CA LEU A 32 -5.42 -3.56 -7.13
C LEU A 32 -6.81 -4.08 -7.50
N VAL A 33 -7.61 -4.50 -6.51
CA VAL A 33 -8.99 -4.95 -6.73
C VAL A 33 -9.86 -3.81 -7.26
N SER A 34 -9.71 -2.61 -6.70
CA SER A 34 -10.40 -1.41 -7.17
C SER A 34 -9.99 -1.10 -8.62
N LEU A 35 -8.71 -1.17 -8.96
CA LEU A 35 -8.22 -0.94 -10.31
C LEU A 35 -8.73 -1.99 -11.32
N ALA A 36 -8.78 -3.25 -10.89
CA ALA A 36 -9.32 -4.35 -11.70
C ALA A 36 -10.82 -4.14 -11.98
N ARG A 37 -11.60 -3.79 -10.96
CA ARG A 37 -13.06 -3.58 -11.08
C ARG A 37 -13.44 -2.24 -11.72
N THR A 38 -12.59 -1.22 -11.63
CA THR A 38 -12.89 0.12 -12.17
C THR A 38 -12.67 0.14 -13.69
N PRO A 39 -13.65 0.54 -14.51
CA PRO A 39 -13.45 0.72 -15.95
C PRO A 39 -12.32 1.71 -16.22
N SER A 40 -11.49 1.47 -17.24
CA SER A 40 -10.36 2.33 -17.60
C SER A 40 -10.74 3.80 -17.82
N ALA A 41 -11.99 4.07 -18.21
CA ALA A 41 -12.53 5.43 -18.35
C ALA A 41 -12.62 6.24 -17.04
N ARG A 42 -12.65 5.58 -15.87
CA ARG A 42 -12.71 6.22 -14.53
C ARG A 42 -11.35 6.22 -13.81
N VAL A 43 -10.32 5.69 -14.43
CA VAL A 43 -8.95 5.70 -13.90
C VAL A 43 -8.18 6.81 -14.64
N ARG A 44 -7.50 7.69 -13.90
CA ARG A 44 -6.67 8.73 -14.50
C ARG A 44 -5.37 8.11 -15.04
N GLY A 45 -5.34 7.79 -16.33
CA GLY A 45 -4.17 7.22 -17.01
C GLY A 45 -4.21 5.69 -17.16
N PRO A 46 -3.15 5.07 -17.70
CA PRO A 46 -3.12 3.64 -17.99
C PRO A 46 -3.11 2.81 -16.71
N LYS A 47 -3.96 1.78 -16.65
CA LYS A 47 -4.04 0.86 -15.49
C LYS A 47 -2.69 0.26 -15.13
N ALA A 48 -1.87 -0.12 -16.11
CA ALA A 48 -0.55 -0.68 -15.90
C ALA A 48 0.39 0.26 -15.10
N ALA A 49 0.30 1.58 -15.31
CA ALA A 49 1.10 2.54 -14.55
C ALA A 49 0.68 2.58 -13.07
N TRP A 50 -0.61 2.42 -12.77
CA TRP A 50 -1.10 2.33 -11.39
C TRP A 50 -0.73 1.01 -10.72
N VAL A 51 -0.72 -0.10 -11.46
CA VAL A 51 -0.18 -1.37 -10.96
C VAL A 51 1.30 -1.20 -10.60
N ALA A 52 2.11 -0.67 -11.51
CA ALA A 52 3.53 -0.40 -11.25
C ALA A 52 3.73 0.58 -10.08
N GLY A 53 2.87 1.60 -9.97
CA GLY A 53 2.86 2.53 -8.84
C GLY A 53 2.66 1.81 -7.51
N CYS A 54 1.76 0.82 -7.43
CA CYS A 54 1.52 0.03 -6.20
C CYS A 54 2.75 -0.77 -5.73
N PHE A 55 3.75 -1.01 -6.57
CA PHE A 55 5.02 -1.62 -6.16
C PHE A 55 5.95 -0.65 -5.43
N VAL A 56 5.70 0.67 -5.50
CA VAL A 56 6.43 1.69 -4.75
C VAL A 56 5.82 1.78 -3.35
N GLN A 57 6.17 0.84 -2.48
CA GLN A 57 5.69 0.80 -1.10
C GLN A 57 6.33 1.89 -0.23
N PRO A 58 5.57 2.61 0.64
CA PRO A 58 4.12 2.55 0.85
C PRO A 58 3.31 3.58 0.02
N PHE A 59 3.98 4.42 -0.76
CA PHE A 59 3.36 5.57 -1.43
C PHE A 59 2.42 5.22 -2.58
N GLY A 60 2.64 4.10 -3.24
CA GLY A 60 1.92 3.66 -4.43
C GLY A 60 0.41 3.52 -4.25
N PRO A 61 -0.06 2.67 -3.33
CA PRO A 61 -1.48 2.48 -3.07
C PRO A 61 -2.16 3.77 -2.60
N VAL A 62 -1.47 4.58 -1.79
CA VAL A 62 -1.97 5.87 -1.29
C VAL A 62 -2.16 6.85 -2.46
N ALA A 63 -1.19 6.95 -3.36
CA ALA A 63 -1.29 7.79 -4.55
C ALA A 63 -2.42 7.36 -5.50
N TYR A 64 -2.69 6.05 -5.63
CA TYR A 64 -3.82 5.55 -6.42
C TYR A 64 -5.16 6.01 -5.85
N PHE A 65 -5.37 5.91 -4.54
CA PHE A 65 -6.60 6.36 -3.91
C PHE A 65 -6.77 7.89 -3.95
N LEU A 66 -5.68 8.65 -3.81
CA LEU A 66 -5.73 10.12 -3.81
C LEU A 66 -5.85 10.73 -5.21
N VAL A 67 -5.18 10.17 -6.22
CA VAL A 67 -4.99 10.81 -7.54
C VAL A 67 -5.44 9.92 -8.71
N GLY A 68 -5.43 8.59 -8.53
CA GLY A 68 -5.71 7.63 -9.60
C GLY A 68 -7.19 7.38 -9.87
N ARG A 69 -8.05 7.61 -8.88
CA ARG A 69 -9.50 7.55 -9.04
C ARG A 69 -10.04 8.90 -9.51
N ARG A 70 -10.82 8.88 -10.58
CA ARG A 70 -11.58 10.04 -11.06
C ARG A 70 -12.98 10.05 -10.44
#